data_AF-A0A069DVH1-F1
#
_entry.id   AF-A0A069DVH1-F1
#
_cell.length_a   1.000
_cell.length_b   1.000
_cell.length_c   1.000
_cell.angle_alpha   90.00
_cell.angle_beta   90.00
_cell.angle_gamma   90.00
#
_symmetry.space_group_name_H-M   'P 1'
#
loop_
_entity.id
_entity.type
_entity.pdbx_description
1 polymer ?
#
loop_
_entity_poly.entity_id
_entity_poly.type
_entity_poly.pdbx_seq_one_letter_code
_entity_poly.pdbx_strand_id
1 'polypeptide(L)'
;SVREWYKGKNVLLSGGTGFMGKVLVEKLLRSCTNIGTIYIICRSKRGLSPAQRVADFAKIPLFAPLLKDNPKALEKIVAIEGDITVEDLGLKPEIRLELQQKVNIIFHVAASLKLEAGLKEATAFNLKGTLRMLELALGVKNLEVFAHLSTAFCHCEEDILEEKLYEPIYNPHDILSAMDWMNDKMIDVITPKLLDNHPNCYTFTKRLAESLIAEYGDKLPLAVLRPSIVVPSMKEPLRGWVDSLNGPIGVMAAAGKGVLRSMLCKPDYRAELIPVDVAINAIIFLACKRAKMQTKEVPTYNLSSAETVPIIWGELVDLGRKVIKEYPYDAGLWYPGGTMRTNPYTHAIFVFLCQTIPAYLIDFIMLLTRNKRFMIRVQNRISLGMELLQYFTMRQWNFKTDQFLGAFKSLKPEEQEIFYVPLSNVDVRQLIKDAIVGSRVYCLKEPIENLPRARKHLKWLYWLDKISQFCLVLLFAWLLISYFPVLRQFVNIITPDFAASTMMHKVTKTA
;
A
#
# COMPACT_ATOMS: atom_id res chain seq x y z
N SER A 1 2.59 14.33 -29.42
CA SER A 1 2.78 13.13 -28.59
C SER A 1 2.85 13.55 -27.12
N VAL A 2 2.94 12.61 -26.18
CA VAL A 2 3.19 12.91 -24.76
C VAL A 2 4.65 13.30 -24.59
N ARG A 3 5.59 12.55 -25.18
CA ARG A 3 7.03 12.83 -25.09
C ARG A 3 7.42 14.23 -25.59
N GLU A 4 6.89 14.66 -26.73
CA GLU A 4 7.18 16.01 -27.24
C GLU A 4 6.59 17.11 -26.37
N TRP A 5 5.45 16.86 -25.71
CA TRP A 5 4.91 17.84 -24.78
C TRP A 5 5.83 18.03 -23.57
N TYR A 6 6.57 17.01 -23.12
CA TYR A 6 7.53 17.15 -22.02
C TYR A 6 8.87 17.80 -22.41
N LYS A 7 9.14 17.98 -23.70
CA LYS A 7 10.43 18.48 -24.18
C LYS A 7 10.73 19.87 -23.62
N GLY A 8 11.89 20.01 -22.97
CA GLY A 8 12.36 21.25 -22.36
C GLY A 8 11.60 21.71 -21.12
N LYS A 9 10.58 20.97 -20.66
CA LYS A 9 9.75 21.38 -19.52
C LYS A 9 10.38 21.01 -18.20
N ASN A 10 10.26 21.91 -17.24
CA ASN A 10 10.70 21.69 -15.88
C ASN A 10 9.55 21.19 -15.01
N VAL A 11 9.84 20.17 -14.21
CA VAL A 11 8.87 19.48 -13.34
C VAL A 11 9.21 19.75 -11.89
N LEU A 12 8.22 20.12 -11.09
CA LEU A 12 8.31 20.12 -9.64
C LEU A 12 7.55 18.92 -9.07
N LEU A 13 8.21 18.13 -8.25
CA LEU A 13 7.66 16.93 -7.63
C LEU A 13 7.77 17.03 -6.11
N SER A 14 6.61 17.04 -5.44
CA SER A 14 6.55 16.72 -4.01
C SER A 14 6.39 15.21 -3.83
N GLY A 15 7.02 14.63 -2.81
CA GLY A 15 6.93 13.18 -2.58
C GLY A 15 7.77 12.34 -3.55
N GLY A 16 8.69 12.96 -4.30
CA GLY A 16 9.52 12.28 -5.30
C GLY A 16 10.46 11.19 -4.76
N THR A 17 10.69 11.16 -3.45
CA THR A 17 11.48 10.13 -2.78
C THR A 17 10.65 8.94 -2.29
N GLY A 18 9.32 8.99 -2.42
CA GLY A 18 8.41 7.89 -2.11
C GLY A 18 8.35 6.83 -3.22
N PHE A 19 7.57 5.77 -2.99
CA PHE A 19 7.44 4.64 -3.91
C PHE A 19 7.01 5.09 -5.32
N MET A 20 5.83 5.69 -5.45
CA MET A 20 5.32 6.20 -6.74
C MET A 20 6.21 7.32 -7.29
N GLY A 21 6.69 8.23 -6.44
CA GLY A 21 7.56 9.34 -6.85
C GLY A 21 8.83 8.87 -7.55
N LYS A 22 9.48 7.82 -7.06
CA LYS A 22 10.68 7.25 -7.68
C LYS A 22 10.40 6.61 -9.05
N VAL A 23 9.29 5.90 -9.18
CA VAL A 23 8.87 5.33 -10.48
C VAL A 23 8.52 6.43 -11.47
N LEU A 24 7.88 7.52 -11.00
CA LEU A 24 7.59 8.69 -11.84
C LEU A 24 8.87 9.36 -12.34
N VAL A 25 9.84 9.61 -11.46
CA VAL A 25 11.13 10.21 -11.85
C VAL A 25 11.87 9.30 -12.84
N GLU A 26 11.95 8.00 -12.57
CA GLU A 26 12.59 7.05 -13.48
C GLU A 26 11.92 7.06 -14.86
N LYS A 27 10.58 6.97 -14.91
CA LYS A 27 9.83 6.91 -16.16
C LYS A 27 9.95 8.21 -16.96
N LEU A 28 9.91 9.37 -16.30
CA LEU A 28 10.13 10.66 -16.96
C LEU A 28 11.54 10.74 -17.56
N LEU A 29 12.58 10.35 -16.83
CA LEU A 29 13.96 10.38 -17.34
C LEU A 29 14.19 9.39 -18.48
N ARG A 30 13.59 8.20 -18.40
CA ARG A 30 13.77 7.13 -19.41
C ARG A 30 12.93 7.37 -20.67
N SER A 31 11.67 7.77 -20.53
CA SER A 31 10.75 7.89 -21.68
C SER A 31 10.61 9.31 -22.21
N CYS A 32 10.84 10.35 -21.40
CA CYS A 32 10.84 11.75 -21.81
C CYS A 32 12.27 12.30 -21.77
N THR A 33 13.19 11.70 -22.52
CA THR A 33 14.64 11.97 -22.44
C THR A 33 15.01 13.44 -22.62
N ASN A 34 14.23 14.22 -23.39
CA ASN A 34 14.44 15.65 -23.62
C ASN A 34 13.74 16.56 -22.60
N ILE A 35 13.26 16.02 -21.48
CA ILE A 35 12.73 16.82 -20.35
C ILE A 35 13.79 17.76 -19.79
N GLY A 36 13.36 18.90 -19.25
CA GLY A 36 14.22 19.85 -18.55
C GLY A 36 14.62 19.34 -17.15
N THR A 37 14.62 20.25 -16.19
CA THR A 37 14.98 19.95 -14.80
C THR A 37 13.82 19.33 -14.03
N ILE A 38 14.11 18.29 -13.24
CA ILE A 38 13.17 17.70 -12.29
C ILE A 38 13.56 18.16 -10.88
N TYR A 39 12.82 19.12 -10.35
CA TYR A 39 12.95 19.61 -8.99
C TYR A 39 12.21 18.69 -8.02
N ILE A 40 12.88 18.19 -6.99
CA ILE A 40 12.27 17.34 -5.95
C ILE A 40 12.32 18.05 -4.60
N ILE A 41 11.16 18.42 -4.07
CA ILE A 41 11.05 18.92 -2.70
C ILE A 41 11.15 17.72 -1.76
N CYS A 42 12.19 17.71 -0.93
CA CYS A 42 12.32 16.70 0.11
C CYS A 42 13.08 17.21 1.34
N ARG A 43 12.64 16.74 2.51
CA ARG A 43 13.28 17.03 3.78
C ARG A 43 14.52 16.17 4.03
N SER A 44 15.42 16.68 4.86
CA SER A 44 16.46 15.88 5.50
C SER A 44 15.84 14.72 6.29
N LYS A 45 16.40 13.51 6.19
CA LYS A 45 15.84 12.32 6.88
C LYS A 45 16.94 11.31 7.19
N ARG A 46 16.97 10.80 8.42
CA ARG A 46 17.97 9.82 8.91
C ARG A 46 19.42 10.30 8.72
N GLY A 47 19.67 11.59 8.96
CA GLY A 47 21.00 12.20 8.81
C GLY A 47 21.44 12.46 7.37
N LEU A 48 20.60 12.17 6.36
CA LEU A 48 20.90 12.43 4.95
C LEU A 48 20.26 13.75 4.51
N SER A 49 21.05 14.56 3.81
CA SER A 49 20.59 15.79 3.15
C SER A 49 19.72 15.47 1.92
N PRO A 50 18.88 16.40 1.45
CA PRO A 50 18.07 16.24 0.23
C PRO A 50 18.91 15.80 -0.97
N ALA A 51 20.08 16.42 -1.17
CA ALA A 51 21.01 16.07 -2.25
C ALA A 51 21.54 14.63 -2.12
N GLN A 52 21.92 14.19 -0.92
CA GLN A 52 22.36 12.81 -0.69
C GLN A 52 21.24 11.80 -0.94
N ARG A 53 20.00 12.14 -0.54
CA ARG A 53 18.83 11.29 -0.76
C ARG A 53 18.52 11.10 -2.25
N VAL A 54 18.75 12.12 -3.08
CA VAL A 54 18.64 12.03 -4.54
C VAL A 54 19.83 11.26 -5.13
N ALA A 55 21.06 11.51 -4.65
CA ALA A 55 22.23 10.75 -5.09
C ALA A 55 22.08 9.24 -4.83
N ASP A 56 21.42 8.86 -3.74
CA ASP A 56 21.10 7.47 -3.42
C ASP A 56 20.17 6.80 -4.44
N PHE A 57 19.50 7.55 -5.35
CA PHE A 57 18.72 6.94 -6.44
C PHE A 57 19.58 6.05 -7.32
N ALA A 58 20.86 6.40 -7.51
CA ALA A 58 21.80 5.59 -8.27
C ALA A 58 22.05 4.20 -7.65
N LYS A 59 21.80 4.03 -6.35
CA LYS A 59 21.94 2.76 -5.64
C LYS A 59 20.68 1.90 -5.68
N ILE A 60 19.56 2.47 -6.14
CA ILE A 60 18.28 1.76 -6.18
C ILE A 60 18.20 0.96 -7.48
N PRO A 61 17.90 -0.35 -7.43
CA PRO A 61 17.84 -1.20 -8.62
C PRO A 61 16.93 -0.64 -9.72
N LEU A 62 15.83 0.03 -9.36
CA LEU A 62 14.90 0.70 -10.27
C LEU A 62 15.58 1.57 -11.33
N PHE A 63 16.63 2.32 -10.94
CA PHE A 63 17.34 3.24 -11.83
C PHE A 63 18.49 2.59 -12.60
N ALA A 64 18.85 1.34 -12.28
CA ALA A 64 19.99 0.68 -12.91
C ALA A 64 19.85 0.53 -14.44
N PRO A 65 18.69 0.14 -15.00
CA PRO A 65 18.51 0.11 -16.46
C PRO A 65 18.70 1.49 -17.09
N LEU A 66 18.08 2.53 -16.52
CA LEU A 66 18.21 3.91 -16.99
C LEU A 66 19.67 4.39 -16.98
N LEU A 67 20.40 4.13 -15.89
CA LEU A 67 21.78 4.57 -15.73
C LEU A 67 22.76 3.82 -16.62
N LYS A 68 22.42 2.58 -17.02
CA LYS A 68 23.19 1.84 -18.02
C LYS A 68 23.11 2.51 -19.39
N ASP A 69 21.91 2.96 -19.78
CA ASP A 69 21.67 3.57 -21.09
C ASP A 69 22.07 5.07 -21.11
N ASN A 70 21.88 5.77 -19.99
CA ASN A 70 22.24 7.17 -19.81
C ASN A 70 22.80 7.43 -18.39
N PRO A 71 24.13 7.33 -18.22
CA PRO A 71 24.79 7.54 -16.92
C PRO A 71 24.56 8.93 -16.31
N LYS A 72 24.25 9.93 -17.14
CA LYS A 72 24.01 11.33 -16.74
C LYS A 72 22.54 11.63 -16.48
N ALA A 73 21.63 10.65 -16.57
CA ALA A 73 20.19 10.90 -16.44
C ALA A 73 19.82 11.60 -15.13
N LEU A 74 20.50 11.27 -14.03
CA LEU A 74 20.23 11.87 -12.71
C LEU A 74 20.74 13.31 -12.56
N GLU A 75 21.61 13.81 -13.45
CA GLU A 75 22.07 15.21 -13.43
C GLU A 75 20.92 16.20 -13.67
N LYS A 76 19.81 15.74 -14.27
CA LYS A 76 18.59 16.53 -14.45
C LYS A 76 17.79 16.74 -13.17
N ILE A 77 18.12 16.03 -12.08
CA ILE A 77 17.40 16.12 -10.82
C ILE A 77 18.05 17.17 -9.92
N VAL A 78 17.26 18.14 -9.47
CA VAL A 78 17.66 19.11 -8.45
C VAL A 78 16.90 18.83 -7.16
N ALA A 79 17.62 18.43 -6.12
CA ALA A 79 17.05 18.23 -4.79
C ALA A 79 16.86 19.59 -4.11
N ILE A 80 15.64 19.87 -3.67
CA ILE A 80 15.30 21.09 -2.93
C ILE A 80 14.97 20.70 -1.49
N GLU A 81 15.62 21.39 -0.55
CA GLU A 81 15.26 21.30 0.85
C GLU A 81 13.92 21.98 1.10
N GLY A 82 12.95 21.20 1.61
CA GLY A 82 11.64 21.71 1.98
C GLY A 82 10.77 20.62 2.62
N ASP A 83 9.77 21.05 3.36
CA ASP A 83 8.74 20.20 3.96
C ASP A 83 7.36 20.83 3.72
N ILE A 84 6.43 20.06 3.16
CA ILE A 84 5.08 20.56 2.87
C ILE A 84 4.30 20.91 4.15
N THR A 85 4.74 20.40 5.30
CA THR A 85 4.06 20.64 6.58
C THR A 85 4.46 21.96 7.23
N VAL A 86 5.47 22.68 6.73
CA VAL A 86 5.89 23.97 7.28
C VAL A 86 5.46 25.13 6.38
N GLU A 87 5.43 26.34 6.95
CA GLU A 87 5.10 27.57 6.20
C GLU A 87 6.04 27.77 5.01
N ASP A 88 5.47 28.26 3.90
CA ASP A 88 6.16 28.44 2.62
C ASP A 88 6.95 27.22 2.13
N LEU A 89 6.53 26.01 2.55
CA LEU A 89 7.18 24.73 2.27
C LEU A 89 8.63 24.66 2.80
N GLY A 90 9.05 25.61 3.64
CA GLY A 90 10.42 25.73 4.15
C GLY A 90 11.42 26.19 3.07
N LEU A 91 10.92 26.74 1.97
CA LEU A 91 11.74 27.18 0.85
C LEU A 91 12.41 28.51 1.16
N LYS A 92 13.66 28.65 0.74
CA LYS A 92 14.33 29.95 0.70
C LYS A 92 13.67 30.84 -0.37
N PRO A 93 13.59 32.17 -0.18
CA PRO A 93 12.97 33.07 -1.14
C PRO A 93 13.54 32.96 -2.56
N GLU A 94 14.85 32.73 -2.70
CA GLU A 94 15.52 32.62 -3.99
C GLU A 94 15.08 31.35 -4.74
N ILE A 95 14.96 30.24 -4.02
CA ILE A 95 14.49 28.96 -4.57
C ILE A 95 13.01 29.05 -4.94
N ARG A 96 12.19 29.69 -4.11
CA ARG A 96 10.77 29.93 -4.42
C ARG A 96 10.64 30.71 -5.73
N LEU A 97 11.41 31.79 -5.88
CA LEU A 97 11.39 32.61 -7.10
C LEU A 97 11.87 31.80 -8.31
N GLU A 98 12.92 30.99 -8.17
CA GLU A 98 13.39 30.10 -9.24
C GLU A 98 12.28 29.14 -9.70
N LEU A 99 11.61 28.46 -8.75
CA LEU A 99 10.52 27.54 -9.04
C LEU A 99 9.37 28.25 -9.77
N GLN A 100 8.98 29.43 -9.29
CA GLN A 100 7.92 30.24 -9.88
C GLN A 100 8.24 30.70 -11.32
N GLN A 101 9.52 30.90 -11.64
CA GLN A 101 9.95 31.32 -12.98
C GLN A 101 10.11 30.16 -13.96
N LYS A 102 10.64 29.02 -13.48
CA LYS A 102 11.10 27.92 -14.36
C LYS A 102 10.14 26.76 -14.48
N VAL A 103 9.33 26.46 -13.46
CA VAL A 103 8.48 25.25 -13.44
C VAL A 103 7.32 25.38 -14.44
N ASN A 104 7.05 24.29 -15.15
CA ASN A 104 5.91 24.16 -16.06
C ASN A 104 4.87 23.15 -15.56
N ILE A 105 5.32 22.14 -14.82
CA ILE A 105 4.50 20.98 -14.44
C ILE A 105 4.70 20.72 -12.95
N ILE A 106 3.61 20.64 -12.18
CA ILE A 106 3.66 20.26 -10.77
C ILE A 106 2.99 18.90 -10.60
N PHE A 107 3.71 17.95 -10.02
CA PHE A 107 3.16 16.69 -9.52
C PHE A 107 3.12 16.73 -8.00
N HIS A 108 1.92 16.80 -7.45
CA HIS A 108 1.71 16.72 -6.01
C HIS A 108 1.43 15.27 -5.58
N VAL A 109 2.50 14.51 -5.32
CA VAL A 109 2.46 13.08 -4.95
C VAL A 109 2.69 12.86 -3.45
N ALA A 110 3.13 13.90 -2.73
CA ALA A 110 3.34 13.78 -1.30
C ALA A 110 2.01 13.52 -0.55
N ALA A 111 1.92 12.37 0.10
CA ALA A 111 0.88 12.04 1.07
C ALA A 111 1.45 11.21 2.22
N SER A 112 0.85 11.31 3.41
CA SER A 112 1.14 10.36 4.48
C SER A 112 0.33 9.11 4.22
N LEU A 113 1.02 8.00 3.92
CA LEU A 113 0.38 6.68 3.72
C LEU A 113 0.24 5.88 5.03
N LYS A 114 0.52 6.52 6.17
CA LYS A 114 0.25 5.93 7.48
C LYS A 114 -1.25 6.00 7.72
N LEU A 115 -1.94 4.89 7.49
CA LEU A 115 -3.38 4.80 7.72
C LEU A 115 -3.72 4.96 9.22
N GLU A 116 -2.74 4.71 10.09
CA GLU A 116 -2.80 4.88 11.54
C GLU A 116 -2.54 6.31 12.04
N ALA A 117 -2.23 7.26 11.14
CA ALA A 117 -1.96 8.63 11.55
C ALA A 117 -3.21 9.31 12.13
N GLY A 118 -3.04 10.03 13.24
CA GLY A 118 -4.10 10.85 13.83
C GLY A 118 -4.53 12.00 12.91
N LEU A 119 -5.71 12.55 13.16
CA LEU A 119 -6.33 13.56 12.31
C LEU A 119 -5.44 14.80 12.11
N LYS A 120 -4.73 15.24 13.16
CA LYS A 120 -3.82 16.39 13.09
C LYS A 120 -2.65 16.16 12.14
N GLU A 121 -1.95 15.01 12.24
CA GLU A 121 -0.84 14.66 11.33
C GLU A 121 -1.35 14.50 9.90
N ALA A 122 -2.49 13.82 9.71
CA ALA A 122 -3.09 13.63 8.39
C ALA A 122 -3.50 14.98 7.76
N THR A 123 -4.10 15.88 8.53
CA THR A 123 -4.54 17.21 8.06
C THR A 123 -3.33 18.09 7.72
N ALA A 124 -2.31 18.13 8.57
CA ALA A 124 -1.10 18.89 8.30
C ALA A 124 -0.40 18.44 7.00
N PHE A 125 -0.35 17.14 6.74
CA PHE A 125 0.36 16.59 5.58
C PHE A 125 -0.48 16.60 4.30
N ASN A 126 -1.71 16.08 4.35
CA ASN A 126 -2.53 15.84 3.16
C ASN A 126 -3.43 17.03 2.81
N LEU A 127 -3.77 17.90 3.78
CA LEU A 127 -4.66 19.05 3.54
C LEU A 127 -3.87 20.36 3.51
N LYS A 128 -3.25 20.75 4.63
CA LYS A 128 -2.44 21.99 4.73
C LYS A 128 -1.26 21.95 3.76
N GLY A 129 -0.60 20.80 3.62
CA GLY A 129 0.45 20.60 2.63
C GLY A 129 -0.02 20.76 1.17
N THR A 130 -1.26 20.34 0.85
CA THR A 130 -1.85 20.57 -0.48
C THR A 130 -2.16 22.04 -0.70
N LEU A 131 -2.74 22.73 0.29
CA LEU A 131 -2.98 24.17 0.25
C LEU A 131 -1.71 24.96 -0.08
N ARG A 132 -0.61 24.69 0.64
CA ARG A 132 0.68 25.38 0.41
C ARG A 132 1.28 25.10 -0.97
N MET A 133 1.09 23.89 -1.51
CA MET A 133 1.49 23.58 -2.88
C MET A 133 0.66 24.35 -3.91
N LEU A 134 -0.65 24.54 -3.67
CA LEU A 134 -1.51 25.38 -4.50
C LEU A 134 -1.11 26.86 -4.43
N GLU A 135 -0.78 27.36 -3.24
CA GLU A 135 -0.30 28.73 -3.05
C GLU A 135 1.05 28.98 -3.74
N LEU A 136 1.96 28.02 -3.72
CA LEU A 136 3.19 28.08 -4.52
C LEU A 136 2.84 28.16 -6.02
N ALA A 137 1.91 27.31 -6.48
CA ALA A 137 1.51 27.19 -7.87
C ALA A 137 0.87 28.48 -8.43
N LEU A 138 0.13 29.23 -7.61
CA LEU A 138 -0.43 30.54 -7.99
C LEU A 138 0.64 31.55 -8.44
N GLY A 139 1.87 31.44 -7.92
CA GLY A 139 2.98 32.30 -8.34
C GLY A 139 3.77 31.78 -9.53
N VAL A 140 3.46 30.59 -10.07
CA VAL A 140 4.21 29.99 -11.18
C VAL A 140 3.76 30.59 -12.51
N LYS A 141 4.68 31.24 -13.23
CA LYS A 141 4.36 32.05 -14.41
C LYS A 141 3.89 31.24 -15.61
N ASN A 142 4.48 30.07 -15.84
CA ASN A 142 4.27 29.25 -17.04
C ASN A 142 3.73 27.85 -16.70
N LEU A 143 2.86 27.78 -15.69
CA LEU A 143 2.28 26.52 -15.24
C LEU A 143 1.29 26.00 -16.30
N GLU A 144 1.56 24.80 -16.82
CA GLU A 144 0.69 24.11 -17.77
C GLU A 144 -0.21 23.07 -17.10
N VAL A 145 0.25 22.45 -16.01
CA VAL A 145 -0.55 21.51 -15.25
C VAL A 145 -0.08 21.38 -13.81
N PHE A 146 -1.04 21.29 -12.89
CA PHE A 146 -0.84 20.80 -11.54
C PHE A 146 -1.65 19.51 -11.38
N ALA A 147 -0.96 18.37 -11.27
CA ALA A 147 -1.56 17.07 -11.08
C ALA A 147 -1.51 16.69 -9.60
N HIS A 148 -2.69 16.65 -8.96
CA HIS A 148 -2.86 16.22 -7.58
C HIS A 148 -3.11 14.71 -7.51
N LEU A 149 -2.28 14.00 -6.75
CA LEU A 149 -2.49 12.58 -6.48
C LEU A 149 -3.37 12.39 -5.25
N SER A 150 -4.60 11.97 -5.48
CA SER A 150 -5.58 11.58 -4.46
C SER A 150 -5.58 10.05 -4.29
N THR A 151 -6.74 9.45 -4.02
CA THR A 151 -6.94 7.99 -3.94
C THR A 151 -8.36 7.65 -4.38
N ALA A 152 -8.56 6.49 -5.00
CA ALA A 152 -9.90 6.01 -5.36
C ALA A 152 -10.77 5.68 -4.13
N PHE A 153 -10.19 5.70 -2.93
CA PHE A 153 -10.90 5.46 -1.67
C PHE A 153 -11.25 6.75 -0.92
N CYS A 154 -11.26 7.91 -1.60
CA CYS A 154 -11.51 9.20 -0.94
C CYS A 154 -13.00 9.51 -0.73
N HIS A 155 -13.91 8.97 -1.53
CA HIS A 155 -15.37 9.10 -1.29
C HIS A 155 -15.89 7.72 -0.91
N CYS A 156 -15.78 7.39 0.37
CA CYS A 156 -16.07 6.06 0.89
C CYS A 156 -17.57 5.75 0.91
N GLU A 157 -18.42 6.76 0.97
CA GLU A 157 -19.88 6.64 1.02
C GLU A 157 -20.49 6.29 -0.35
N GLU A 158 -19.81 6.64 -1.44
CA GLU A 158 -20.30 6.42 -2.81
C GLU A 158 -20.21 4.94 -3.19
N ASP A 159 -21.33 4.36 -3.63
CA ASP A 159 -21.37 2.98 -4.11
C ASP A 159 -20.69 2.82 -5.48
N ILE A 160 -20.77 3.86 -6.31
CA ILE A 160 -20.10 3.94 -7.60
C ILE A 160 -19.33 5.26 -7.66
N LEU A 161 -18.00 5.17 -7.63
CA LEU A 161 -17.17 6.36 -7.76
C LEU A 161 -17.02 6.75 -9.23
N GLU A 162 -17.66 7.84 -9.61
CA GLU A 162 -17.50 8.48 -10.91
C GLU A 162 -16.23 9.34 -11.02
N GLU A 163 -15.78 9.59 -12.25
CA GLU A 163 -14.63 10.42 -12.61
C GLU A 163 -14.96 11.93 -12.59
N LYS A 164 -15.47 12.39 -11.45
CA LYS A 164 -15.82 13.79 -11.18
C LYS A 164 -15.40 14.22 -9.78
N LEU A 165 -15.38 15.53 -9.56
CA LEU A 165 -15.31 16.10 -8.21
C LEU A 165 -16.69 16.03 -7.55
N TYR A 166 -16.68 15.90 -6.23
CA TYR A 166 -17.88 15.86 -5.39
C TYR A 166 -17.89 17.05 -4.45
N GLU A 167 -19.08 17.48 -4.08
CA GLU A 167 -19.25 18.57 -3.13
C GLU A 167 -18.68 18.21 -1.75
N PRO A 168 -17.99 19.16 -1.08
CA PRO A 168 -17.51 18.96 0.28
C PRO A 168 -18.66 18.81 1.28
N ILE A 169 -18.57 17.84 2.19
CA ILE A 169 -19.43 17.78 3.39
C ILE A 169 -19.01 18.87 4.39
N TYR A 170 -17.71 19.10 4.51
CA TYR A 170 -17.12 20.08 5.41
C TYR A 170 -16.26 21.05 4.61
N ASN A 171 -16.29 22.32 5.00
CA ASN A 171 -15.34 23.29 4.45
C ASN A 171 -13.92 22.92 4.90
N PRO A 172 -12.96 22.72 3.97
CA PRO A 172 -11.59 22.34 4.32
C PRO A 172 -10.88 23.39 5.19
N HIS A 173 -11.21 24.68 5.05
CA HIS A 173 -10.62 25.77 5.85
C HIS A 173 -11.07 25.74 7.31
N ASP A 174 -12.31 25.31 7.59
CA ASP A 174 -12.81 25.15 8.96
C ASP A 174 -12.07 24.02 9.69
N ILE A 175 -11.81 22.91 8.98
CA ILE A 175 -11.03 21.80 9.52
C ILE A 175 -9.58 22.23 9.78
N LEU A 176 -8.97 22.99 8.85
CA LEU A 176 -7.63 23.55 9.06
C LEU A 176 -7.58 24.45 10.29
N SER A 177 -8.53 25.39 10.41
CA SER A 177 -8.64 26.30 11.55
C SER A 177 -8.80 25.52 12.87
N ALA A 178 -9.70 24.52 12.89
CA ALA A 178 -9.90 23.66 14.05
C ALA A 178 -8.61 22.96 14.51
N MET A 179 -7.83 22.43 13.57
CA MET A 179 -6.58 21.72 13.89
C MET A 179 -5.48 22.65 14.44
N ASP A 180 -5.54 23.96 14.14
CA ASP A 180 -4.53 24.93 14.58
C ASP A 180 -4.69 25.30 16.06
N TRP A 181 -5.93 25.41 16.58
CA TRP A 181 -6.16 25.77 18.00
C TRP A 181 -6.48 24.58 18.90
N MET A 182 -7.02 23.47 18.38
CA MET A 182 -7.35 22.30 19.20
C MET A 182 -6.10 21.56 19.67
N ASN A 183 -6.13 21.16 20.94
CA ASN A 183 -5.15 20.22 21.50
C ASN A 183 -5.48 18.78 21.11
N ASP A 184 -4.50 17.89 21.26
CA ASP A 184 -4.60 16.52 20.74
C ASP A 184 -5.75 15.73 21.41
N LYS A 185 -6.04 15.98 22.70
CA LYS A 185 -7.17 15.33 23.39
C LYS A 185 -8.52 15.74 22.81
N MET A 186 -8.70 17.02 22.49
CA MET A 186 -9.93 17.50 21.84
C MET A 186 -10.10 16.88 20.46
N ILE A 187 -9.00 16.81 19.69
CA ILE A 187 -8.97 16.21 18.36
C ILE A 187 -9.37 14.73 18.44
N ASP A 188 -8.83 13.97 19.39
CA ASP A 188 -9.16 12.55 19.57
C ASP A 188 -10.65 12.33 19.88
N VAL A 189 -11.28 13.23 20.65
CA VAL A 189 -12.71 13.15 20.98
C VAL A 189 -13.60 13.44 19.77
N ILE A 190 -13.24 14.41 18.92
CA ILE A 190 -14.08 14.78 17.77
C ILE A 190 -13.81 13.92 16.53
N THR A 191 -12.61 13.33 16.41
CA THR A 191 -12.18 12.59 15.21
C THR A 191 -13.20 11.54 14.78
N PRO A 192 -13.73 10.66 15.65
CA PRO A 192 -14.71 9.67 15.26
C PRO A 192 -15.99 10.26 14.63
N LYS A 193 -16.42 11.45 15.10
CA LYS A 193 -17.59 12.15 14.55
C LYS A 193 -17.31 12.82 13.21
N LEU A 194 -16.09 13.33 13.02
CA LEU A 194 -15.67 13.96 11.75
C LEU A 194 -15.45 12.94 10.64
N LEU A 195 -14.86 11.79 10.97
CA LEU A 195 -14.60 10.74 10.00
C LEU A 195 -15.91 10.17 9.42
N ASP A 196 -16.96 10.06 10.24
CA ASP A 196 -18.26 9.50 9.83
C ASP A 196 -18.09 8.16 9.10
N ASN A 197 -18.29 8.12 7.77
CA ASN A 197 -18.16 6.92 6.94
C ASN A 197 -16.71 6.55 6.57
N HIS A 198 -15.73 7.40 6.89
CA HIS A 198 -14.34 7.18 6.54
C HIS A 198 -13.64 6.20 7.51
N PRO A 199 -12.96 5.15 7.01
CA PRO A 199 -12.29 4.18 7.86
C PRO A 199 -11.05 4.72 8.57
N ASN A 200 -10.50 5.85 8.11
CA ASN A 200 -9.29 6.44 8.65
C ASN A 200 -9.14 7.90 8.21
N CYS A 201 -8.29 8.64 8.93
CA CYS A 201 -7.96 10.03 8.66
C CYS A 201 -7.33 10.25 7.27
N TYR A 202 -6.70 9.23 6.67
CA TYR A 202 -6.10 9.35 5.34
C TYR A 202 -7.16 9.56 4.25
N THR A 203 -8.19 8.70 4.20
CA THR A 203 -9.27 8.83 3.21
C THR A 203 -10.04 10.14 3.39
N PHE A 204 -10.32 10.52 4.63
CA PHE A 204 -11.00 11.77 4.98
C PHE A 204 -10.21 13.00 4.53
N THR A 205 -8.92 13.07 4.84
CA THR A 205 -8.10 14.24 4.47
C THR A 205 -7.84 14.31 2.96
N LYS A 206 -7.81 13.17 2.26
CA LYS A 206 -7.74 13.14 0.79
C LYS A 206 -9.01 13.67 0.13
N ARG A 207 -10.19 13.37 0.68
CA ARG A 207 -11.45 13.99 0.26
C ARG A 207 -11.39 15.51 0.39
N LEU A 208 -11.04 16.01 1.57
CA LEU A 208 -10.97 17.44 1.84
C LEU A 208 -9.94 18.13 0.93
N ALA A 209 -8.83 17.46 0.62
CA ALA A 209 -7.84 17.97 -0.32
C ALA A 209 -8.43 18.14 -1.72
N GLU A 210 -9.28 17.23 -2.21
CA GLU A 210 -9.97 17.40 -3.48
C GLU A 210 -10.92 18.60 -3.48
N SER A 211 -11.57 18.90 -2.35
CA SER A 211 -12.38 20.11 -2.20
C SER A 211 -11.54 21.38 -2.32
N LEU A 212 -10.35 21.41 -1.73
CA LEU A 212 -9.39 22.51 -1.97
C LEU A 212 -8.94 22.58 -3.44
N ILE A 213 -8.71 21.44 -4.10
CA ILE A 213 -8.39 21.44 -5.54
C ILE A 213 -9.54 22.04 -6.35
N ALA A 214 -10.79 21.75 -5.99
CA ALA A 214 -11.98 22.30 -6.65
C ALA A 214 -12.01 23.84 -6.55
N GLU A 215 -11.76 24.41 -5.36
CA GLU A 215 -11.74 25.86 -5.12
C GLU A 215 -10.70 26.61 -5.96
N TYR A 216 -9.61 25.93 -6.35
CA TYR A 216 -8.54 26.50 -7.16
C TYR A 216 -8.67 26.15 -8.66
N GLY A 217 -9.69 25.38 -9.05
CA GLY A 217 -9.95 24.91 -10.42
C GLY A 217 -10.01 26.02 -11.46
N ASP A 218 -10.63 27.15 -11.10
CA ASP A 218 -10.74 28.32 -11.97
C ASP A 218 -9.44 29.14 -12.09
N LYS A 219 -8.49 28.93 -11.19
CA LYS A 219 -7.25 29.71 -11.08
C LYS A 219 -6.04 28.99 -11.66
N LEU A 220 -6.06 27.65 -11.66
CA LEU A 220 -4.92 26.81 -12.00
C LEU A 220 -5.33 25.64 -12.91
N PRO A 221 -4.46 25.19 -13.83
CA PRO A 221 -4.73 24.04 -14.69
C PRO A 221 -4.60 22.72 -13.90
N LEU A 222 -5.60 22.42 -13.07
CA LEU A 222 -5.59 21.30 -12.13
C LEU A 222 -6.09 20.00 -12.75
N ALA A 223 -5.56 18.86 -12.29
CA ALA A 223 -6.13 17.53 -12.54
C ALA A 223 -6.03 16.67 -11.28
N VAL A 224 -7.08 15.90 -10.99
CA VAL A 224 -7.11 14.96 -9.87
C VAL A 224 -6.92 13.53 -10.37
N LEU A 225 -5.97 12.82 -9.78
CA LEU A 225 -5.60 11.46 -10.16
C LEU A 225 -5.78 10.55 -8.95
N ARG A 226 -6.72 9.61 -9.01
CA ARG A 226 -7.14 8.74 -7.91
C ARG A 226 -6.67 7.30 -8.14
N PRO A 227 -5.43 6.93 -7.79
CA PRO A 227 -5.02 5.54 -7.80
C PRO A 227 -5.82 4.68 -6.82
N SER A 228 -6.15 3.47 -7.25
CA SER A 228 -6.60 2.37 -6.39
C SER A 228 -5.40 1.78 -5.60
N ILE A 229 -5.49 0.55 -5.11
CA ILE A 229 -4.41 -0.05 -4.32
C ILE A 229 -3.21 -0.30 -5.22
N VAL A 230 -2.14 0.45 -4.98
CA VAL A 230 -0.92 0.35 -5.79
C VAL A 230 -0.16 -0.92 -5.42
N VAL A 231 0.10 -1.75 -6.43
CA VAL A 231 0.88 -2.99 -6.33
C VAL A 231 2.22 -2.87 -7.06
N PRO A 232 3.16 -3.82 -6.87
CA PRO A 232 4.47 -3.80 -7.53
C PRO A 232 4.34 -3.68 -9.06
N SER A 233 5.41 -3.19 -9.69
CA SER A 233 5.42 -2.95 -11.14
C SER A 233 5.14 -4.24 -11.92
N MET A 234 4.31 -4.12 -12.95
CA MET A 234 3.94 -5.27 -13.78
C MET A 234 4.97 -5.55 -14.87
N LYS A 235 5.60 -4.50 -15.43
CA LYS A 235 6.52 -4.63 -16.57
C LYS A 235 7.79 -3.78 -16.42
N GLU A 236 7.65 -2.49 -16.10
CA GLU A 236 8.74 -1.51 -16.25
C GLU A 236 9.09 -0.77 -14.95
N PRO A 237 10.31 -0.20 -14.86
CA PRO A 237 11.51 -0.59 -15.61
C PRO A 237 12.08 -1.93 -15.12
N LEU A 238 11.67 -2.36 -13.93
CA LEU A 238 11.98 -3.65 -13.34
C LEU A 238 10.68 -4.29 -12.91
N ARG A 239 10.47 -5.54 -13.31
CA ARG A 239 9.27 -6.31 -12.97
C ARG A 239 9.24 -6.69 -11.49
N GLY A 240 8.08 -6.55 -10.85
CA GLY A 240 7.89 -6.86 -9.42
C GLY A 240 8.58 -5.87 -8.48
N TRP A 241 9.04 -4.72 -8.96
CA TRP A 241 9.73 -3.76 -8.13
C TRP A 241 8.77 -3.10 -7.13
N VAL A 242 9.18 -3.13 -5.87
CA VAL A 242 8.48 -2.52 -4.73
C VAL A 242 9.50 -2.26 -3.63
N ASP A 243 9.36 -1.15 -2.91
CA ASP A 243 10.34 -0.72 -1.91
C ASP A 243 9.76 -0.63 -0.48
N SER A 244 8.48 -0.96 -0.31
CA SER A 244 7.80 -0.92 0.99
C SER A 244 6.83 -2.10 1.16
N LEU A 245 6.61 -2.50 2.41
CA LEU A 245 5.63 -3.52 2.79
C LEU A 245 4.25 -2.91 3.07
N ASN A 246 3.94 -1.76 2.47
CA ASN A 246 2.65 -1.10 2.72
C ASN A 246 1.52 -1.85 2.00
N GLY A 247 0.32 -1.82 2.59
CA GLY A 247 -0.88 -2.43 2.02
C GLY A 247 -0.74 -3.93 1.77
N PRO A 248 -1.16 -4.45 0.59
CA PRO A 248 -1.28 -5.88 0.33
C PRO A 248 0.05 -6.63 0.38
N ILE A 249 1.18 -5.96 0.12
CA ILE A 249 2.51 -6.59 0.15
C ILE A 249 2.93 -6.97 1.57
N GLY A 250 2.60 -6.15 2.56
CA GLY A 250 2.82 -6.50 3.97
C GLY A 250 1.96 -7.68 4.42
N VAL A 251 0.69 -7.72 4.00
CA VAL A 251 -0.23 -8.83 4.28
C VAL A 251 0.29 -10.13 3.68
N MET A 252 0.71 -10.09 2.41
CA MET A 252 1.27 -11.22 1.69
C MET A 252 2.55 -11.75 2.36
N ALA A 253 3.46 -10.86 2.76
CA ALA A 253 4.68 -11.24 3.48
C ALA A 253 4.38 -11.85 4.85
N ALA A 254 3.44 -11.28 5.61
CA ALA A 254 3.03 -11.79 6.92
C ALA A 254 2.36 -13.17 6.81
N ALA A 255 1.48 -13.36 5.82
CA ALA A 255 0.85 -14.64 5.53
C ALA A 255 1.87 -15.68 5.05
N GLY A 256 2.79 -15.29 4.16
CA GLY A 256 3.82 -16.16 3.60
C GLY A 256 4.90 -16.57 4.59
N LYS A 257 5.13 -15.79 5.65
CA LYS A 257 5.96 -16.20 6.80
C LYS A 257 5.20 -16.99 7.86
N GLY A 258 3.91 -17.24 7.65
CA GLY A 258 3.03 -17.99 8.56
C GLY A 258 2.61 -17.23 9.82
N VAL A 259 2.86 -15.92 9.87
CA VAL A 259 2.53 -15.08 11.04
C VAL A 259 1.06 -14.66 11.05
N LEU A 260 0.52 -14.37 9.85
CA LEU A 260 -0.90 -14.09 9.65
C LEU A 260 -1.65 -15.39 9.35
N ARG A 261 -2.60 -15.75 10.23
CA ARG A 261 -3.40 -16.99 10.21
C ARG A 261 -4.87 -16.75 9.91
N SER A 262 -5.39 -15.55 10.17
CA SER A 262 -6.76 -15.20 9.84
C SER A 262 -6.87 -13.76 9.40
N MET A 263 -7.73 -13.49 8.41
CA MET A 263 -8.03 -12.15 7.91
C MET A 263 -9.51 -12.06 7.58
N LEU A 264 -10.15 -10.96 7.95
CA LEU A 264 -11.49 -10.65 7.48
C LEU A 264 -11.43 -10.12 6.04
N CYS A 265 -12.03 -10.89 5.13
CA CYS A 265 -12.05 -10.59 3.71
C CYS A 265 -13.23 -11.31 3.05
N LYS A 266 -13.94 -10.61 2.17
CA LYS A 266 -14.99 -11.18 1.32
C LYS A 266 -14.32 -11.72 0.04
N PRO A 267 -14.26 -13.05 -0.16
CA PRO A 267 -13.50 -13.64 -1.26
C PRO A 267 -14.07 -13.29 -2.64
N ASP A 268 -15.38 -13.05 -2.71
CA ASP A 268 -16.10 -12.82 -3.98
C ASP A 268 -16.03 -11.35 -4.44
N TYR A 269 -15.44 -10.47 -3.63
CA TYR A 269 -15.31 -9.05 -3.97
C TYR A 269 -14.09 -8.81 -4.86
N ARG A 270 -14.24 -7.86 -5.77
CA ARG A 270 -13.18 -7.41 -6.68
C ARG A 270 -12.08 -6.71 -5.88
N ALA A 271 -10.84 -7.05 -6.20
CA ALA A 271 -9.66 -6.38 -5.69
C ALA A 271 -9.33 -5.20 -6.60
N GLU A 272 -9.54 -3.98 -6.09
CA GLU A 272 -9.22 -2.73 -6.80
C GLU A 272 -7.71 -2.47 -6.73
N LEU A 273 -6.97 -3.07 -7.66
CA LEU A 273 -5.51 -3.01 -7.75
C LEU A 273 -5.06 -2.25 -9.00
N ILE A 274 -3.91 -1.57 -8.89
CA ILE A 274 -3.20 -1.00 -10.05
C ILE A 274 -1.69 -1.16 -9.90
N PRO A 275 -0.98 -1.74 -10.88
CA PRO A 275 0.49 -1.76 -10.87
C PRO A 275 1.08 -0.36 -10.89
N VAL A 276 2.16 -0.13 -10.12
CA VAL A 276 2.75 1.21 -9.98
C VAL A 276 3.19 1.82 -11.31
N ASP A 277 3.72 1.03 -12.23
CA ASP A 277 4.16 1.49 -13.53
C ASP A 277 3.01 1.86 -14.47
N VAL A 278 1.88 1.14 -14.38
CA VAL A 278 0.63 1.51 -15.07
C VAL A 278 0.07 2.81 -14.52
N ALA A 279 0.04 2.98 -13.19
CA ALA A 279 -0.41 4.21 -12.55
C ALA A 279 0.48 5.41 -12.94
N ILE A 280 1.80 5.23 -12.99
CA ILE A 280 2.74 6.26 -13.41
C ILE A 280 2.57 6.61 -14.90
N ASN A 281 2.40 5.62 -15.77
CA ASN A 281 2.11 5.86 -17.19
C ASN A 281 0.87 6.76 -17.34
N ALA A 282 -0.20 6.42 -16.61
CA ALA A 282 -1.42 7.21 -16.55
C ALA A 282 -1.16 8.65 -16.10
N ILE A 283 -0.47 8.83 -14.97
CA ILE A 283 -0.15 10.16 -14.44
C ILE A 283 0.58 11.03 -15.48
N ILE A 284 1.53 10.46 -16.23
CA ILE A 284 2.31 11.18 -17.23
C ILE A 284 1.45 11.60 -18.43
N PHE A 285 0.69 10.68 -19.03
CA PHE A 285 -0.10 11.04 -20.21
C PHE A 285 -1.34 11.88 -19.86
N LEU A 286 -1.93 11.71 -18.67
CA LEU A 286 -3.07 12.50 -18.21
C LEU A 286 -2.66 13.94 -17.90
N ALA A 287 -1.45 14.17 -17.38
CA ALA A 287 -0.89 15.52 -17.25
C ALA A 287 -0.78 16.21 -18.61
N CYS A 288 -0.29 15.51 -19.63
CA CYS A 288 -0.24 16.02 -21.01
C CYS A 288 -1.64 16.30 -21.57
N LYS A 289 -2.62 15.43 -21.27
CA LYS A 289 -4.00 15.61 -21.71
C LYS A 289 -4.61 16.86 -21.07
N ARG A 290 -4.46 17.06 -19.75
CA ARG A 290 -4.96 18.25 -19.03
C ARG A 290 -4.41 19.54 -19.63
N ALA A 291 -3.11 19.61 -19.91
CA ALA A 291 -2.48 20.79 -20.48
C ALA A 291 -3.02 21.20 -21.87
N LYS A 292 -3.66 20.26 -22.60
CA LYS A 292 -4.28 20.51 -23.90
C LYS A 292 -5.77 20.82 -23.81
N MET A 293 -6.38 20.67 -22.65
CA MET A 293 -7.80 20.95 -22.45
C MET A 293 -8.02 22.45 -22.27
N GLN A 294 -9.06 22.98 -22.92
CA GLN A 294 -9.50 24.37 -22.78
C GLN A 294 -10.69 24.50 -21.80
N THR A 295 -10.85 23.56 -20.87
CA THR A 295 -11.92 23.60 -19.86
C THR A 295 -11.40 24.14 -18.52
N LYS A 296 -12.29 24.87 -17.83
CA LYS A 296 -12.13 25.29 -16.44
C LYS A 296 -12.44 24.17 -15.46
N GLU A 297 -13.23 23.18 -15.86
CA GLU A 297 -13.49 22.00 -15.04
C GLU A 297 -12.18 21.27 -14.72
N VAL A 298 -12.07 20.78 -13.50
CA VAL A 298 -10.94 19.98 -13.06
C VAL A 298 -11.19 18.52 -13.44
N PRO A 299 -10.55 17.99 -14.49
CA PRO A 299 -10.74 16.60 -14.84
C PRO A 299 -10.20 15.71 -13.72
N THR A 300 -10.98 14.68 -13.43
CA THR A 300 -10.71 13.75 -12.35
C THR A 300 -10.69 12.34 -12.93
N TYR A 301 -9.69 11.54 -12.58
CA TYR A 301 -9.48 10.22 -13.16
C TYR A 301 -9.32 9.16 -12.08
N ASN A 302 -10.05 8.06 -12.18
CA ASN A 302 -9.89 6.90 -11.31
C ASN A 302 -8.91 5.93 -11.97
N LEU A 303 -7.75 5.73 -11.35
CA LEU A 303 -6.71 4.84 -11.86
C LEU A 303 -6.88 3.47 -11.20
N SER A 304 -7.80 2.69 -11.74
CA SER A 304 -8.01 1.28 -11.39
C SER A 304 -7.86 0.39 -12.61
N SER A 305 -7.40 -0.85 -12.40
CA SER A 305 -7.38 -1.89 -13.42
C SER A 305 -8.55 -2.87 -13.28
N ALA A 306 -9.46 -2.69 -12.31
CA ALA A 306 -10.48 -3.70 -12.05
C ALA A 306 -11.41 -3.94 -13.25
N GLU A 307 -11.82 -2.91 -13.98
CA GLU A 307 -12.70 -3.03 -15.16
C GLU A 307 -12.03 -3.75 -16.34
N THR A 308 -10.71 -3.63 -16.50
CA THR A 308 -9.96 -4.25 -17.61
C THR A 308 -9.34 -5.59 -17.24
N VAL A 309 -8.96 -5.75 -15.97
CA VAL A 309 -8.30 -6.93 -15.39
C VAL A 309 -9.04 -7.28 -14.09
N PRO A 310 -10.24 -7.89 -14.18
CA PRO A 310 -11.00 -8.24 -12.99
C PRO A 310 -10.29 -9.34 -12.21
N ILE A 311 -9.95 -9.05 -10.96
CA ILE A 311 -9.37 -10.00 -10.01
C ILE A 311 -10.23 -9.97 -8.75
N ILE A 312 -10.58 -11.13 -8.19
CA ILE A 312 -11.27 -11.23 -6.89
C ILE A 312 -10.30 -11.65 -5.78
N TRP A 313 -10.60 -11.28 -4.54
CA TRP A 313 -9.74 -11.58 -3.39
C TRP A 313 -9.53 -13.10 -3.18
N GLY A 314 -10.56 -13.90 -3.41
CA GLY A 314 -10.53 -15.36 -3.36
C GLY A 314 -9.39 -15.94 -4.18
N GLU A 315 -9.41 -15.63 -5.47
CA GLU A 315 -8.43 -16.06 -6.46
C GLU A 315 -7.02 -15.55 -6.14
N LEU A 316 -6.91 -14.27 -5.77
CA LEU A 316 -5.63 -13.65 -5.43
C LEU A 316 -4.93 -14.39 -4.28
N VAL A 317 -5.67 -14.74 -3.22
CA VAL A 317 -5.13 -15.46 -2.06
C VAL A 317 -4.79 -16.90 -2.41
N ASP A 318 -5.61 -17.60 -3.18
CA ASP A 318 -5.35 -19.00 -3.54
C ASP A 318 -4.16 -19.15 -4.49
N LEU A 319 -4.04 -18.27 -5.48
CA LEU A 319 -2.84 -18.19 -6.33
C LEU A 319 -1.62 -17.79 -5.50
N GLY A 320 -1.74 -16.79 -4.61
CA GLY A 320 -0.68 -16.38 -3.70
C GLY A 320 -0.16 -17.54 -2.84
N ARG A 321 -1.05 -18.35 -2.26
CA ARG A 321 -0.67 -19.55 -1.49
C ARG A 321 0.11 -20.57 -2.33
N LYS A 322 -0.29 -20.79 -3.58
CA LYS A 322 0.43 -21.72 -4.49
C LYS A 322 1.83 -21.19 -4.78
N VAL A 323 1.94 -19.91 -5.12
CA VAL A 323 3.22 -19.28 -5.47
C VAL A 323 4.15 -19.18 -4.26
N ILE A 324 3.65 -18.89 -3.05
CA ILE A 324 4.45 -18.89 -1.82
C ILE A 324 5.09 -20.27 -1.55
N LYS A 325 4.45 -21.37 -1.95
CA LYS A 325 5.06 -22.72 -1.81
C LYS A 325 6.24 -22.91 -2.76
N GLU A 326 6.19 -22.30 -3.94
CA GLU A 326 7.27 -22.32 -4.94
C GLU A 326 8.39 -21.33 -4.60
N TYR A 327 8.01 -20.15 -4.08
CA TYR A 327 8.86 -19.01 -3.75
C TYR A 327 8.69 -18.58 -2.28
N PRO A 328 8.99 -19.45 -1.29
CA PRO A 328 8.80 -19.11 0.11
C PRO A 328 9.73 -18.00 0.56
N TYR A 329 9.34 -17.26 1.61
CA TYR A 329 10.22 -16.32 2.30
C TYR A 329 11.24 -17.05 3.20
N ASP A 330 12.39 -16.43 3.44
CA ASP A 330 13.36 -16.91 4.42
C ASP A 330 12.79 -16.76 5.84
N ALA A 331 13.29 -17.57 6.77
CA ALA A 331 12.94 -17.50 8.20
C ALA A 331 11.41 -17.45 8.45
N GLY A 332 10.64 -18.25 7.71
CA GLY A 332 9.22 -18.45 8.01
C GLY A 332 9.06 -18.98 9.44
N LEU A 333 8.12 -18.40 10.19
CA LEU A 333 7.86 -18.78 11.58
C LEU A 333 6.96 -20.00 11.67
N TRP A 334 5.98 -20.09 10.76
CA TRP A 334 5.05 -21.20 10.68
C TRP A 334 4.73 -21.56 9.23
N TYR A 335 4.19 -22.74 8.99
CA TYR A 335 3.77 -23.13 7.63
C TYR A 335 2.62 -22.23 7.14
N PRO A 336 2.70 -21.64 5.93
CA PRO A 336 1.65 -20.78 5.39
C PRO A 336 0.34 -21.55 5.20
N GLY A 337 -0.69 -21.18 5.96
CA GLY A 337 -2.00 -21.84 5.97
C GLY A 337 -3.13 -20.98 6.51
N GLY A 338 -2.92 -19.66 6.59
CA GLY A 338 -3.96 -18.75 7.06
C GLY A 338 -5.18 -18.72 6.14
N THR A 339 -6.37 -18.46 6.70
CA THR A 339 -7.65 -18.51 5.97
C THR A 339 -8.41 -17.19 6.04
N MET A 340 -9.02 -16.80 4.91
CA MET A 340 -9.96 -15.69 4.88
C MET A 340 -11.25 -16.06 5.60
N ARG A 341 -11.81 -15.13 6.35
CA ARG A 341 -13.05 -15.28 7.10
C ARG A 341 -13.98 -14.13 6.75
N THR A 342 -15.28 -14.40 6.78
CA THR A 342 -16.33 -13.38 6.58
C THR A 342 -17.05 -13.05 7.89
N ASN A 343 -17.01 -13.94 8.88
CA ASN A 343 -17.62 -13.76 10.19
C ASN A 343 -16.58 -13.22 11.20
N PRO A 344 -16.83 -12.07 11.84
CA PRO A 344 -15.91 -11.45 12.80
C PRO A 344 -15.67 -12.29 14.07
N TYR A 345 -16.67 -13.03 14.55
CA TYR A 345 -16.52 -13.89 15.72
C TYR A 345 -15.63 -15.09 15.43
N THR A 346 -15.85 -15.75 14.28
CA THR A 346 -14.96 -16.84 13.85
C THR A 346 -13.54 -16.32 13.63
N HIS A 347 -13.39 -15.14 13.02
CA HIS A 347 -12.09 -14.51 12.88
C HIS A 347 -11.40 -14.30 14.23
N ALA A 348 -12.10 -13.70 15.21
CA ALA A 348 -11.56 -13.44 16.54
C ALA A 348 -11.10 -14.73 17.26
N ILE A 349 -11.88 -15.81 17.18
CA ILE A 349 -11.51 -17.12 17.73
C ILE A 349 -10.20 -17.62 17.12
N PHE A 350 -10.06 -17.56 15.80
CA PHE A 350 -8.84 -18.01 15.11
C PHE A 350 -7.65 -17.08 15.36
N VAL A 351 -7.86 -15.76 15.48
CA VAL A 351 -6.82 -14.82 15.89
C VAL A 351 -6.32 -15.19 17.28
N PHE A 352 -7.23 -15.40 18.24
CA PHE A 352 -6.87 -15.76 19.61
C PHE A 352 -6.10 -17.08 19.67
N LEU A 353 -6.64 -18.15 19.07
CA LEU A 353 -6.07 -19.50 19.12
C LEU A 353 -4.79 -19.65 18.29
N CYS A 354 -4.74 -19.06 17.09
CA CYS A 354 -3.66 -19.32 16.13
C CYS A 354 -2.64 -18.18 16.02
N GLN A 355 -2.88 -17.00 16.61
CA GLN A 355 -1.94 -15.88 16.57
C GLN A 355 -1.57 -15.41 17.97
N THR A 356 -2.56 -15.09 18.82
CA THR A 356 -2.33 -14.52 20.16
C THR A 356 -1.66 -15.52 21.09
N ILE A 357 -2.27 -16.68 21.33
CA ILE A 357 -1.68 -17.71 22.22
C ILE A 357 -0.27 -18.11 21.77
N PRO A 358 -0.03 -18.46 20.48
CA PRO A 358 1.31 -18.79 20.01
C PRO A 358 2.31 -17.65 20.20
N ALA A 359 1.90 -16.39 20.04
CA ALA A 359 2.80 -15.25 20.22
C ALA A 359 3.26 -15.09 21.67
N TYR A 360 2.35 -15.24 22.64
CA TYR A 360 2.70 -15.23 24.06
C TYR A 360 3.58 -16.43 24.44
N LEU A 361 3.28 -17.61 23.91
CA LEU A 361 4.10 -18.81 24.13
C LEU A 361 5.53 -18.63 23.60
N ILE A 362 5.68 -18.11 22.38
CA ILE A 362 7.00 -17.84 21.79
C ILE A 362 7.77 -16.82 22.62
N ASP A 363 7.14 -15.70 23.01
CA ASP A 363 7.82 -14.69 23.83
C ASP A 363 8.13 -15.20 25.25
N PHE A 364 7.33 -16.11 25.80
CA PHE A 364 7.62 -16.79 27.06
C PHE A 364 8.84 -17.72 26.94
N ILE A 365 8.94 -18.52 25.87
CA ILE A 365 10.13 -19.33 25.59
C ILE A 365 11.36 -18.45 25.38
N MET A 366 11.23 -17.33 24.66
CA MET A 366 12.31 -16.35 24.48
C MET A 366 12.76 -15.78 25.83
N LEU A 367 11.83 -15.49 26.74
CA LEU A 367 12.14 -15.06 28.11
C LEU A 367 12.95 -16.12 28.86
N LEU A 368 12.52 -17.39 28.84
CA LEU A 368 13.21 -18.50 29.51
C LEU A 368 14.63 -18.71 28.94
N THR A 369 14.78 -18.57 27.62
CA THR A 369 16.07 -18.70 26.92
C THR A 369 16.92 -17.41 26.97
N ARG A 370 16.48 -16.38 27.70
CA ARG A 370 17.14 -15.06 27.79
C ARG A 370 17.33 -14.33 26.45
N ASN A 371 16.49 -14.66 25.47
CA ASN A 371 16.44 -14.00 24.17
C ASN A 371 15.47 -12.81 24.17
N LYS A 372 15.63 -11.91 23.19
CA LYS A 372 14.78 -10.73 23.05
C LYS A 372 13.37 -11.12 22.58
N ARG A 373 12.37 -10.80 23.39
CA ARG A 373 10.93 -10.92 23.07
C ARG A 373 10.55 -10.03 21.88
N PHE A 374 9.80 -10.57 20.94
CA PHE A 374 9.43 -9.84 19.73
C PHE A 374 8.06 -10.21 19.18
N MET A 375 7.52 -11.38 19.49
CA MET A 375 6.39 -11.94 18.78
C MET A 375 5.08 -11.22 19.09
N ILE A 376 4.85 -10.80 20.34
CA ILE A 376 3.68 -9.99 20.71
C ILE A 376 3.72 -8.64 19.97
N ARG A 377 4.89 -8.01 19.90
CA ARG A 377 5.06 -6.74 19.16
C ARG A 377 4.77 -6.89 17.67
N VAL A 378 5.16 -8.02 17.07
CA VAL A 378 4.83 -8.34 15.68
C VAL A 378 3.33 -8.54 15.50
N GLN A 379 2.67 -9.31 16.36
CA GLN A 379 1.23 -9.53 16.27
C GLN A 379 0.42 -8.23 16.47
N ASN A 380 0.79 -7.37 17.43
CA ASN A 380 0.12 -6.08 17.62
C ASN A 380 0.19 -5.21 16.36
N ARG A 381 1.35 -5.19 15.68
CA ARG A 381 1.52 -4.47 14.42
C ARG A 381 0.67 -5.05 13.30
N ILE A 382 0.51 -6.37 13.26
CA ILE A 382 -0.35 -7.04 12.28
C ILE A 382 -1.82 -6.75 12.57
N SER A 383 -2.28 -6.82 13.83
CA SER A 383 -3.67 -6.52 14.20
C SER A 383 -4.07 -5.11 13.77
N LEU A 384 -3.24 -4.12 14.11
CA LEU A 384 -3.47 -2.73 13.73
C LEU A 384 -3.51 -2.56 12.21
N GLY A 385 -2.60 -3.20 11.48
CA GLY A 385 -2.62 -3.19 10.01
C GLY A 385 -3.86 -3.88 9.41
N MET A 386 -4.35 -4.95 10.05
CA MET A 386 -5.55 -5.66 9.60
C MET A 386 -6.82 -4.85 9.85
N GLU A 387 -6.98 -4.26 11.03
CA GLU A 387 -8.13 -3.40 11.35
C GLU A 387 -8.30 -2.28 10.32
N LEU A 388 -7.20 -1.64 9.91
CA LEU A 388 -7.21 -0.57 8.91
C LEU A 388 -7.56 -1.06 7.49
N LEU A 389 -7.28 -2.33 7.18
CA LEU A 389 -7.53 -2.93 5.86
C LEU A 389 -8.91 -3.58 5.74
N GLN A 390 -9.51 -4.00 6.86
CA GLN A 390 -10.77 -4.73 6.90
C GLN A 390 -11.91 -3.99 6.21
N TYR A 391 -11.98 -2.67 6.38
CA TYR A 391 -12.98 -1.84 5.71
C TYR A 391 -12.91 -1.97 4.18
N PHE A 392 -11.69 -2.03 3.62
CA PHE A 392 -11.49 -2.14 2.18
C PHE A 392 -11.70 -3.56 1.65
N THR A 393 -11.44 -4.60 2.45
CA THR A 393 -11.58 -6.01 2.03
C THR A 393 -12.94 -6.62 2.32
N MET A 394 -13.77 -5.96 3.14
CA MET A 394 -15.12 -6.39 3.50
C MET A 394 -16.22 -5.60 2.78
N ARG A 395 -15.87 -4.65 1.92
CA ARG A 395 -16.79 -3.88 1.06
C ARG A 395 -16.42 -4.06 -0.42
N GLN A 396 -17.44 -4.09 -1.27
CA GLN A 396 -17.24 -4.07 -2.71
C GLN A 396 -17.09 -2.63 -3.17
N TRP A 397 -16.08 -2.39 -4.01
CA TRP A 397 -15.79 -1.10 -4.59
C TRP A 397 -16.08 -1.12 -6.09
N ASN A 398 -16.56 0.00 -6.63
CA ASN A 398 -16.85 0.14 -8.04
C ASN A 398 -16.35 1.50 -8.51
N PHE A 399 -15.20 1.50 -9.18
CA PHE A 399 -14.57 2.71 -9.69
C PHE A 399 -14.75 2.79 -11.20
N LYS A 400 -15.45 3.82 -11.68
CA LYS A 400 -15.59 4.06 -13.11
C LYS A 400 -14.29 4.57 -13.69
N THR A 401 -13.87 4.04 -14.83
CA THR A 401 -12.59 4.37 -15.47
C THR A 401 -12.72 4.83 -16.93
N ASP A 402 -13.92 5.22 -17.36
CA ASP A 402 -14.24 5.55 -18.75
C ASP A 402 -13.38 6.69 -19.33
N GLN A 403 -13.19 7.79 -18.59
CA GLN A 403 -12.37 8.93 -19.00
C GLN A 403 -10.88 8.59 -18.97
N PHE A 404 -10.41 7.82 -17.98
CA PHE A 404 -9.03 7.31 -17.92
C PHE A 404 -8.72 6.43 -19.14
N LEU A 405 -9.55 5.41 -19.40
CA LEU A 405 -9.37 4.51 -20.54
C LEU A 405 -9.58 5.22 -21.87
N GLY A 406 -10.54 6.16 -21.95
CA GLY A 406 -10.75 7.01 -23.11
C GLY A 406 -9.53 7.90 -23.41
N ALA A 407 -8.88 8.44 -22.36
CA ALA A 407 -7.62 9.17 -22.51
C ALA A 407 -6.51 8.30 -23.07
N PHE A 408 -6.33 7.08 -22.56
CA PHE A 408 -5.35 6.14 -23.08
C PHE A 408 -5.61 5.77 -24.55
N LYS A 409 -6.87 5.44 -24.89
CA LYS A 409 -7.28 5.07 -26.26
C LYS A 409 -7.08 6.20 -27.27
N SER A 410 -7.12 7.47 -26.83
CA SER A 410 -6.87 8.64 -27.67
C SER A 410 -5.38 8.88 -28.01
N LEU A 411 -4.45 8.18 -27.35
CA LEU A 411 -3.02 8.28 -27.64
C LEU A 411 -2.68 7.64 -28.99
N LYS A 412 -1.63 8.12 -29.63
CA LYS A 412 -1.05 7.46 -30.82
C LYS A 412 -0.54 6.06 -30.44
N PRO A 413 -0.56 5.07 -31.36
CA PRO A 413 -0.10 3.71 -31.07
C PRO A 413 1.30 3.63 -30.45
N GLU A 414 2.26 4.38 -30.98
CA GLU A 414 3.62 4.46 -30.43
C GLU A 414 3.67 4.95 -28.97
N GLU A 415 2.78 5.88 -28.60
CA GLU A 415 2.70 6.40 -27.24
C GLU A 415 1.93 5.44 -26.32
N GLN A 416 1.00 4.65 -26.86
CA GLN A 416 0.34 3.57 -26.13
C GLN A 416 1.31 2.44 -25.78
N GLU A 417 2.30 2.15 -26.64
CA GLU A 417 3.34 1.18 -26.32
C GLU A 417 4.27 1.67 -25.20
N ILE A 418 4.63 2.96 -25.23
CA ILE A 418 5.53 3.58 -24.24
C ILE A 418 4.82 3.78 -22.90
N PHE A 419 3.59 4.33 -22.91
CA PHE A 419 2.78 4.61 -21.73
C PHE A 419 1.64 3.60 -21.59
N TYR A 420 2.01 2.33 -21.68
CA TYR A 420 1.07 1.22 -21.74
C TYR A 420 0.10 1.17 -20.55
N VAL A 421 -1.13 0.75 -20.84
CA VAL A 421 -2.18 0.41 -19.86
C VAL A 421 -2.77 -0.94 -20.29
N PRO A 422 -2.76 -1.97 -19.42
CA PRO A 422 -3.33 -3.26 -19.76
C PRO A 422 -4.86 -3.16 -19.92
N LEU A 423 -5.35 -3.52 -21.10
CA LEU A 423 -6.78 -3.53 -21.40
C LEU A 423 -7.43 -4.91 -21.21
N SER A 424 -6.66 -6.00 -21.27
CA SER A 424 -7.10 -7.38 -21.05
C SER A 424 -5.89 -8.33 -20.98
N ASN A 425 -6.14 -9.62 -20.73
CA ASN A 425 -5.16 -10.72 -20.88
C ASN A 425 -3.88 -10.58 -20.02
N VAL A 426 -4.00 -10.05 -18.80
CA VAL A 426 -2.90 -10.05 -17.84
C VAL A 426 -2.80 -11.41 -17.16
N ASP A 427 -1.61 -12.00 -17.17
CA ASP A 427 -1.31 -13.20 -16.39
C ASP A 427 -1.25 -12.85 -14.89
N VAL A 428 -2.37 -13.05 -14.22
CA VAL A 428 -2.55 -12.78 -12.78
C VAL A 428 -1.58 -13.62 -11.93
N ARG A 429 -1.33 -14.88 -12.31
CA ARG A 429 -0.39 -15.75 -11.58
C ARG A 429 1.01 -15.16 -11.63
N GLN A 430 1.43 -14.67 -12.79
CA GLN A 430 2.72 -14.07 -12.96
C GLN A 430 2.82 -12.73 -12.20
N LEU A 431 1.79 -11.87 -12.22
CA LEU A 431 1.75 -10.64 -11.40
C LEU A 431 1.93 -10.94 -9.91
N ILE A 432 1.25 -11.96 -9.38
CA ILE A 432 1.37 -12.40 -7.98
C ILE A 432 2.78 -12.92 -7.69
N LYS A 433 3.36 -13.70 -8.61
CA LYS A 433 4.74 -14.18 -8.50
C LYS A 433 5.74 -13.04 -8.44
N ASP A 434 5.59 -12.05 -9.30
CA ASP A 434 6.46 -10.87 -9.30
C ASP A 434 6.32 -10.07 -8.01
N ALA A 435 5.11 -9.96 -7.47
CA ALA A 435 4.89 -9.32 -6.17
C ALA A 435 5.55 -10.10 -5.00
N ILE A 436 5.44 -11.43 -4.97
CA ILE A 436 6.07 -12.27 -3.95
C ILE A 436 7.60 -12.20 -4.05
N VAL A 437 8.16 -12.42 -5.24
CA VAL A 437 9.61 -12.37 -5.47
C VAL A 437 10.13 -10.96 -5.22
N GLY A 438 9.41 -9.94 -5.69
CA GLY A 438 9.73 -8.54 -5.47
C GLY A 438 9.79 -8.16 -4.00
N SER A 439 8.76 -8.51 -3.23
CA SER A 439 8.73 -8.24 -1.78
C SER A 439 9.85 -8.98 -1.03
N ARG A 440 10.17 -10.21 -1.45
CA ARG A 440 11.30 -10.99 -0.92
C ARG A 440 12.62 -10.27 -1.14
N VAL A 441 12.95 -9.95 -2.39
CA VAL A 441 14.25 -9.39 -2.77
C VAL A 441 14.39 -7.93 -2.33
N TYR A 442 13.40 -7.09 -2.64
CA TYR A 442 13.52 -5.64 -2.49
C TYR A 442 13.11 -5.13 -1.12
N CYS A 443 12.09 -5.71 -0.48
CA CYS A 443 11.63 -5.25 0.84
C CYS A 443 12.29 -6.01 1.98
N LEU A 444 12.29 -7.35 1.93
CA LEU A 444 12.82 -8.20 2.99
C LEU A 444 14.34 -8.44 2.88
N LYS A 445 14.96 -8.02 1.77
CA LYS A 445 16.40 -8.19 1.49
C LYS A 445 16.82 -9.66 1.52
N GLU A 446 15.93 -10.53 1.05
CA GLU A 446 16.15 -11.98 0.96
C GLU A 446 16.57 -12.33 -0.48
N PRO A 447 17.86 -12.58 -0.74
CA PRO A 447 18.33 -12.91 -2.08
C PRO A 447 17.62 -14.14 -2.68
N ILE A 448 17.52 -14.19 -4.01
CA ILE A 448 16.87 -15.32 -4.70
C ILE A 448 17.72 -16.59 -4.58
N GLU A 449 19.03 -16.43 -4.38
CA GLU A 449 20.02 -17.47 -4.16
C GLU A 449 19.71 -18.30 -2.90
N ASN A 450 19.03 -17.70 -1.90
CA ASN A 450 18.63 -18.39 -0.68
C ASN A 450 17.41 -19.32 -0.87
N LEU A 451 16.76 -19.30 -2.04
CA LEU A 451 15.51 -20.01 -2.27
C LEU A 451 15.57 -21.53 -2.02
N PRO A 452 16.64 -22.27 -2.37
CA PRO A 452 16.75 -23.68 -2.02
C PRO A 452 16.71 -23.94 -0.51
N ARG A 453 17.36 -23.08 0.29
CA ARG A 453 17.32 -23.13 1.75
C ARG A 453 15.92 -22.84 2.28
N ALA A 454 15.27 -21.79 1.76
CA ALA A 454 13.91 -21.41 2.11
C ALA A 454 12.91 -22.58 1.88
N ARG A 455 13.02 -23.27 0.75
CA ARG A 455 12.20 -24.45 0.42
C ARG A 455 12.42 -25.61 1.39
N LYS A 456 13.66 -25.88 1.80
CA LYS A 456 13.96 -26.91 2.83
C LYS A 456 13.33 -26.54 4.17
N HIS A 457 13.47 -25.28 4.59
CA HIS A 457 12.84 -24.76 5.81
C HIS A 457 11.31 -24.88 5.75
N LEU A 458 10.70 -24.53 4.62
CA LEU A 458 9.25 -24.66 4.42
C LEU A 458 8.77 -26.13 4.55
N LYS A 459 9.54 -27.10 4.03
CA LYS A 459 9.22 -28.53 4.20
C LYS A 459 9.26 -28.97 5.66
N TRP A 460 10.22 -28.45 6.44
CA TRP A 460 10.27 -28.71 7.87
C TRP A 460 9.07 -28.10 8.60
N LEU A 461 8.73 -26.84 8.28
CA LEU A 461 7.54 -26.18 8.82
C LEU A 461 6.25 -26.93 8.47
N TYR A 462 6.16 -27.52 7.27
CA TYR A 462 5.01 -28.33 6.87
C TYR A 462 4.82 -29.53 7.82
N TRP A 463 5.88 -30.29 8.09
CA TRP A 463 5.80 -31.41 9.01
C TRP A 463 5.53 -30.96 10.45
N LEU A 464 6.15 -29.87 10.89
CA LEU A 464 5.86 -29.26 12.19
C LEU A 464 4.37 -28.90 12.32
N ASP A 465 3.79 -28.27 11.30
CA ASP A 465 2.38 -27.89 11.26
C ASP A 465 1.46 -29.13 11.28
N LYS A 466 1.80 -30.18 10.52
CA LYS A 466 1.03 -31.45 10.50
C LYS A 466 1.10 -32.21 11.82
N ILE A 467 2.29 -32.31 12.42
CA ILE A 467 2.46 -32.94 13.74
C ILE A 467 1.72 -32.13 14.80
N SER A 468 1.83 -30.80 14.77
CA SER A 468 1.11 -29.93 15.72
C SER A 468 -0.41 -30.08 15.60
N GLN A 469 -0.94 -30.13 14.37
CA GLN A 469 -2.37 -30.38 14.13
C GLN A 469 -2.78 -31.75 14.65
N PHE A 470 -1.99 -32.79 14.40
CA PHE A 470 -2.26 -34.15 14.89
C PHE A 470 -2.26 -34.21 16.43
N CYS A 471 -1.24 -33.64 17.07
CA CYS A 471 -1.16 -33.56 18.54
C CYS A 471 -2.34 -32.78 19.14
N LEU A 472 -2.78 -31.70 18.48
CA LEU A 472 -3.93 -30.92 18.91
C LEU A 472 -5.24 -31.71 18.79
N VAL A 473 -5.43 -32.47 17.71
CA VAL A 473 -6.57 -33.39 17.55
C VAL A 473 -6.57 -34.46 18.64
N LEU A 474 -5.41 -35.07 18.93
CA LEU A 474 -5.28 -36.05 20.01
C LEU A 474 -5.59 -35.43 21.39
N LEU A 475 -5.13 -34.21 21.64
CA LEU A 475 -5.43 -33.48 22.88
C LEU A 475 -6.93 -33.22 23.02
N PHE A 476 -7.60 -32.75 21.96
CA PHE A 476 -9.05 -32.54 21.98
C PHE A 476 -9.82 -33.85 22.17
N ALA A 477 -9.43 -34.93 21.49
CA ALA A 477 -10.02 -36.24 21.67
C ALA A 477 -9.86 -36.74 23.11
N TRP A 478 -8.67 -36.61 23.69
CA TRP A 478 -8.40 -36.96 25.08
C TRP A 478 -9.21 -36.13 26.08
N LEU A 479 -9.34 -34.81 25.87
CA LEU A 479 -10.17 -33.94 26.70
C LEU A 479 -11.65 -34.34 26.62
N LEU A 480 -12.18 -34.63 25.42
CA LEU A 480 -13.55 -35.08 25.23
C LEU A 480 -13.82 -36.43 25.94
N ILE A 481 -12.95 -37.42 25.77
CA ILE A 481 -13.04 -38.73 26.45
C ILE A 481 -12.94 -38.56 27.97
N SER A 482 -12.10 -37.64 28.43
CA SER A 482 -11.91 -37.39 29.86
C SER A 482 -13.11 -36.68 30.49
N TYR A 483 -13.76 -35.76 29.78
CA TYR A 483 -14.85 -34.95 30.33
C TYR A 483 -16.24 -35.58 30.16
N PHE A 484 -16.45 -36.40 29.11
CA PHE A 484 -17.74 -37.04 28.83
C PHE A 484 -17.70 -38.55 29.16
N PRO A 485 -18.34 -39.00 30.26
CA PRO A 485 -18.32 -40.40 30.69
C PRO A 485 -18.82 -41.40 29.63
N VAL A 486 -19.79 -40.98 28.81
CA VAL A 486 -20.36 -41.80 27.73
C VAL A 486 -19.30 -42.14 26.68
N LEU A 487 -18.48 -41.15 26.28
CA LEU A 487 -17.38 -41.37 25.34
C LEU A 487 -16.30 -42.27 25.95
N ARG A 488 -16.03 -42.12 27.24
CA ARG A 488 -15.09 -42.98 27.98
C ARG A 488 -15.55 -44.44 28.00
N GLN A 489 -16.83 -44.70 28.28
CA GLN A 489 -17.39 -46.05 28.26
C GLN A 489 -17.33 -46.66 26.86
N PHE A 490 -17.67 -45.88 25.83
CA PHE A 490 -17.60 -46.35 24.44
C PHE A 490 -16.18 -46.75 24.02
N VAL A 491 -15.18 -45.94 24.37
CA VAL A 491 -13.76 -46.27 24.12
C VAL A 491 -13.35 -47.53 24.89
N ASN A 492 -13.74 -47.67 26.16
CA ASN A 492 -13.41 -48.85 26.96
C ASN A 492 -14.03 -50.15 26.42
N ILE A 493 -15.20 -50.08 25.77
CA ILE A 493 -15.85 -51.23 25.12
C ILE A 493 -15.07 -51.66 23.87
N ILE A 494 -14.54 -50.71 23.10
CA ILE A 494 -13.86 -50.96 21.82
C ILE A 494 -12.38 -51.31 22.01
N THR A 495 -11.75 -50.82 23.07
CA THR A 495 -10.35 -51.10 23.40
C THR A 495 -10.19 -51.68 24.81
N PRO A 496 -10.71 -52.89 25.08
CA PRO A 496 -10.68 -53.49 26.42
C PRO A 496 -9.24 -53.70 26.93
N ASP A 497 -8.30 -54.08 26.07
CA ASP A 497 -6.88 -54.28 26.42
C ASP A 497 -6.11 -52.95 26.64
N PHE A 498 -6.57 -51.85 26.04
CA PHE A 498 -5.97 -50.52 26.22
C PHE A 498 -6.42 -49.87 27.53
N ALA A 499 -7.68 -50.11 27.93
CA ALA A 499 -8.20 -49.71 29.24
C ALA A 499 -7.47 -50.41 30.40
N ALA A 500 -6.97 -51.63 30.17
CA ALA A 500 -6.20 -52.40 31.15
C ALA A 500 -4.73 -51.95 31.27
N SER A 501 -4.13 -51.28 30.28
CA SER A 501 -2.67 -51.16 30.17
C SER A 501 -2.03 -49.82 30.52
N THR A 502 -2.72 -48.69 30.69
CA THR A 502 -2.01 -47.43 31.05
C THR A 502 -2.79 -46.38 31.85
N MET A 503 -2.14 -45.92 32.94
CA MET A 503 -2.12 -44.57 33.54
C MET A 503 -3.42 -43.82 33.92
N MET A 504 -4.63 -44.28 33.58
CA MET A 504 -5.87 -43.59 33.99
C MET A 504 -6.32 -43.92 35.42
N HIS A 505 -5.75 -44.96 36.05
CA HIS A 505 -6.18 -45.38 37.39
C HIS A 505 -5.63 -44.50 38.54
N LYS A 506 -4.69 -43.57 38.25
CA LYS A 506 -4.02 -42.75 39.28
C LYS A 506 -4.56 -41.32 39.45
N VAL A 507 -5.52 -40.86 38.66
CA VAL A 507 -6.09 -39.49 38.80
C VAL A 507 -7.42 -39.48 39.60
N THR A 508 -8.02 -40.64 39.87
CA THR A 508 -9.27 -40.75 40.65
C THR A 508 -9.09 -41.12 42.12
N LYS A 509 -7.87 -41.07 42.68
CA LYS A 509 -7.63 -41.33 44.13
C LYS A 509 -7.11 -40.14 44.94
N THR A 510 -7.05 -38.95 44.35
CA THR A 510 -6.79 -37.71 45.09
C THR A 510 -7.70 -36.62 44.55
N ALA A 511 -8.96 -36.67 44.99
CA ALA A 511 -9.88 -35.55 45.07
C ALA A 511 -10.58 -35.67 46.42
#